data_AF-A0A3N5V2T3-F1
#
_entry.id   AF-A0A3N5V2T3-F1
#
_cell.length_a   1.000
_cell.length_b   1.000
_cell.length_c   1.000
_cell.angle_alpha   90.00
_cell.angle_beta   90.00
_cell.angle_gamma   90.00
#
_symmetry.space_group_name_H-M   'P 1'
#
loop_
_entity.id
_entity.type
_entity.pdbx_description
1 polymer ?
#
loop_
_entity_poly.entity_id
_entity_poly.type
_entity_poly.pdbx_seq_one_letter_code
_entity_poly.pdbx_strand_id
1 'polypeptide(L)'
;MSEGKKIYNKGIVAAGLIIFIVIFMFPFWYNLGKAAPAPEPVLTEKAKAAKECVEPKPYMKTEHMQILDNWRNSVVRDKNRVYVSSKDKEFDMSLSNTCLDCHSNKADFCDKCHKYASVDPYCWDCHIDKPKENK
;
A
#
# COMPACT_ATOMS: atom_id res chain seq x y z
N MET A 1 34.32 43.24 4.64
CA MET A 1 35.13 42.32 5.47
C MET A 1 34.35 41.02 5.63
N SER A 2 34.84 39.92 5.05
CA SER A 2 34.31 38.58 5.33
C SER A 2 35.18 37.99 6.42
N GLU A 3 34.75 38.11 7.68
CA GLU A 3 35.43 37.46 8.80
C GLU A 3 35.24 35.95 8.68
N GLY A 4 36.29 35.25 8.27
CA GLY A 4 36.33 33.80 8.22
C GLY A 4 36.14 33.22 9.61
N LYS A 5 34.97 32.62 9.87
CA LYS A 5 34.62 31.98 11.14
C LYS A 5 35.65 30.87 11.46
N LYS A 6 36.57 31.14 12.40
CA LYS A 6 37.54 30.14 12.89
C LYS A 6 36.78 29.01 13.60
N ILE A 7 36.72 27.83 12.98
CA ILE A 7 36.21 26.62 13.62
C ILE A 7 37.26 26.14 14.63
N TYR A 8 37.01 26.36 15.91
CA TYR A 8 37.83 25.84 17.00
C TYR A 8 37.77 24.30 17.03
N ASN A 9 38.89 23.65 17.34
CA ASN A 9 39.01 22.18 17.41
C ASN A 9 38.54 21.43 16.14
N LYS A 10 38.80 22.03 14.96
CA LYS A 10 38.37 21.53 13.64
C LYS A 10 38.64 20.03 13.41
N GLY A 11 39.75 19.49 13.91
CA GLY A 11 40.08 18.06 13.79
C GLY A 11 39.16 17.15 14.61
N ILE A 12 38.84 17.56 15.85
CA ILE A 12 37.92 16.82 16.74
C ILE A 12 36.49 16.88 16.19
N VAL A 13 36.07 18.07 15.71
CA VAL A 13 34.75 18.26 15.10
C VAL A 13 34.62 17.43 13.82
N ALA A 14 35.65 17.42 12.96
CA ALA A 14 35.65 16.60 11.75
C ALA A 14 35.60 15.10 12.05
N ALA A 15 36.38 14.62 13.02
CA ALA A 15 36.36 13.22 13.44
C ALA A 15 34.98 12.79 13.97
N GLY A 16 34.36 13.62 14.83
CA GLY A 16 33.01 13.39 15.34
C GLY A 16 31.95 13.36 14.24
N LEU A 17 32.04 14.26 13.25
CA LEU A 17 31.15 14.29 12.08
C LEU A 17 31.28 13.04 11.22
N ILE A 18 32.49 12.56 10.97
CA ILE A 18 32.72 11.33 10.20
C ILE A 18 32.10 10.14 10.93
N ILE A 19 32.35 10.01 12.24
CA ILE A 19 31.77 8.94 13.06
C ILE A 19 30.24 9.01 13.04
N PHE A 20 29.66 10.20 13.20
CA PHE A 20 28.22 10.40 13.15
C PHE A 20 27.63 9.99 11.81
N ILE A 21 28.24 10.39 10.69
CA ILE A 21 27.79 10.02 9.34
C ILE A 21 27.87 8.50 9.16
N VAL A 22 28.96 7.86 9.60
CA VAL A 22 29.12 6.40 9.49
C VAL A 22 28.05 5.67 10.28
N ILE A 23 27.78 6.07 11.53
CA ILE A 23 26.75 5.47 12.37
C ILE A 23 25.35 5.70 11.78
N PHE A 24 25.08 6.91 11.28
CA PHE A 24 23.79 7.25 10.67
C PHE A 24 23.55 6.51 9.34
N MET A 25 24.60 6.31 8.55
CA MET A 25 24.55 5.57 7.28
C MET A 25 24.63 4.05 7.47
N PHE A 26 25.10 3.57 8.63
CA PHE A 26 25.20 2.15 8.95
C PHE A 26 23.91 1.35 8.70
N PRO A 27 22.71 1.76 9.18
CA PRO A 27 21.49 1.01 8.90
C PRO A 27 21.19 0.90 7.40
N PHE A 28 21.55 1.90 6.58
CA PHE A 28 21.32 1.84 5.14
C PHE A 28 22.24 0.82 4.46
N TRP A 29 23.51 0.73 4.85
CA TRP A 29 24.42 -0.30 4.34
C TRP A 29 24.08 -1.70 4.87
N TYR A 30 23.76 -1.81 6.16
CA TYR A 30 23.42 -3.09 6.79
C TYR A 30 22.11 -3.69 6.29
N ASN A 31 21.18 -2.83 5.86
CA ASN A 31 19.90 -3.23 5.26
C ASN A 31 19.89 -3.17 3.73
N LEU A 32 21.00 -2.80 3.08
CA LEU A 32 21.10 -2.77 1.62
C LEU A 32 20.88 -4.19 1.06
N GLY A 33 19.91 -4.35 0.17
CA GLY A 33 19.55 -5.65 -0.41
C GLY A 33 18.68 -6.56 0.49
N LYS A 34 18.39 -6.16 1.74
CA LYS A 34 17.43 -6.85 2.63
C LYS A 34 16.00 -6.34 2.46
N ALA A 35 15.64 -5.91 1.26
CA ALA A 35 14.25 -5.56 0.97
C ALA A 35 13.40 -6.82 1.14
N ALA A 36 12.34 -6.72 1.96
CA ALA A 36 11.38 -7.80 2.06
C ALA A 36 10.82 -8.07 0.65
N PRO A 37 10.70 -9.35 0.24
CA PRO A 37 10.12 -9.67 -1.05
C PRO A 37 8.69 -9.12 -1.09
N ALA A 38 8.31 -8.55 -2.24
CA ALA A 38 6.94 -8.11 -2.44
C ALA A 38 6.01 -9.31 -2.24
N PRO A 39 4.89 -9.15 -1.52
CA PRO A 39 3.98 -10.25 -1.25
C PRO A 39 3.38 -10.77 -2.57
N GLU A 40 3.37 -12.09 -2.74
CA GLU A 40 2.62 -12.73 -3.82
C GLU A 40 1.17 -12.97 -3.35
N PRO A 41 0.19 -12.30 -3.97
CA PRO A 41 -1.21 -12.52 -3.62
C PRO A 41 -1.67 -13.91 -4.06
N VAL A 42 -2.44 -14.58 -3.21
CA VAL A 42 -3.08 -15.85 -3.57
C VAL A 42 -4.27 -15.54 -4.47
N LEU A 43 -4.24 -16.06 -5.69
CA LEU A 43 -5.34 -15.93 -6.64
C LEU A 43 -6.24 -17.15 -6.53
N THR A 44 -7.55 -16.91 -6.56
CA THR A 44 -8.55 -17.98 -6.72
C THR A 44 -8.41 -18.61 -8.11
N GLU A 45 -8.92 -19.83 -8.28
CA GLU A 45 -8.97 -20.48 -9.59
C GLU A 45 -9.74 -19.64 -10.62
N LYS A 46 -10.78 -18.94 -10.17
CA LYS A 46 -11.55 -17.98 -10.98
C LYS A 46 -10.68 -16.81 -11.47
N ALA A 47 -9.87 -16.21 -10.60
CA ALA A 47 -8.96 -15.14 -11.00
C ALA A 47 -7.85 -15.64 -11.95
N LYS A 48 -7.34 -16.85 -11.73
CA LYS A 48 -6.36 -17.47 -12.65
C LYS A 48 -6.95 -17.68 -14.05
N ALA A 49 -8.19 -18.16 -14.13
CA ALA A 49 -8.89 -18.37 -15.40
C ALA A 49 -9.26 -17.05 -16.10
N ALA A 50 -9.71 -16.05 -15.34
CA ALA A 50 -10.14 -14.76 -15.88
C ALA A 50 -8.99 -13.92 -16.46
N LYS A 51 -7.75 -14.12 -15.98
CA LYS A 51 -6.52 -13.35 -16.28
C LYS A 51 -6.56 -11.87 -15.87
N GLU A 52 -7.73 -11.27 -15.91
CA GLU A 52 -8.02 -9.90 -15.52
C GLU A 52 -9.39 -9.85 -14.83
N CYS A 53 -9.47 -9.03 -13.79
CA CYS A 53 -10.69 -8.84 -13.00
C CYS A 53 -11.30 -7.49 -13.36
N VAL A 54 -11.16 -6.49 -12.47
CA VAL A 54 -11.70 -5.13 -12.67
C VAL A 54 -10.91 -4.34 -13.70
N GLU A 55 -9.58 -4.30 -13.55
CA GLU A 55 -8.66 -3.56 -14.42
C GLU A 55 -7.34 -4.35 -14.60
N PRO A 56 -6.50 -4.00 -15.59
CA PRO A 56 -5.19 -4.61 -15.80
C PRO A 56 -4.29 -4.52 -14.56
N LYS A 57 -3.44 -5.53 -14.37
CA LYS A 57 -2.46 -5.59 -13.26
C LYS A 57 -1.61 -4.30 -13.12
N PRO A 58 -1.11 -3.66 -14.18
CA PRO A 58 -0.36 -2.40 -14.04
C PRO A 58 -1.18 -1.29 -13.40
N TYR A 59 -2.45 -1.14 -13.79
CA TYR A 59 -3.36 -0.13 -13.25
C TYR A 59 -3.66 -0.40 -11.77
N MET A 60 -3.99 -1.65 -11.43
CA MET A 60 -4.26 -2.03 -10.04
C MET A 60 -3.04 -1.88 -9.12
N LYS A 61 -1.80 -1.86 -9.64
CA LYS A 61 -0.62 -1.62 -8.81
C LYS A 61 -0.44 -0.17 -8.40
N THR A 62 -0.88 0.78 -9.23
CA THR A 62 -0.67 2.21 -9.00
C THR A 62 -1.94 2.89 -8.48
N GLU A 63 -3.10 2.51 -9.01
CA GLU A 63 -4.37 3.21 -8.78
C GLU A 63 -5.33 2.45 -7.85
N HIS A 64 -4.95 1.30 -7.30
CA HIS A 64 -5.85 0.46 -6.49
C HIS A 64 -6.56 1.23 -5.37
N MET A 65 -5.87 2.12 -4.65
CA MET A 65 -6.52 2.89 -3.60
C MET A 65 -7.34 4.07 -4.14
N GLN A 66 -6.96 4.64 -5.28
CA GLN A 66 -7.71 5.72 -5.92
C GLN A 66 -9.06 5.23 -6.42
N ILE A 67 -9.11 4.06 -7.08
CA ILE A 67 -10.38 3.47 -7.52
C ILE A 67 -11.29 3.14 -6.33
N LEU A 68 -10.75 2.62 -5.23
CA LEU A 68 -11.54 2.32 -4.03
C LEU A 68 -12.07 3.58 -3.34
N ASP A 69 -11.29 4.66 -3.30
CA ASP A 69 -11.78 5.94 -2.75
C ASP A 69 -12.91 6.52 -3.60
N ASN A 70 -12.76 6.46 -4.93
CA ASN A 70 -13.77 6.89 -5.88
C ASN A 70 -15.04 6.04 -5.75
N TRP A 71 -14.91 4.71 -5.66
CA TRP A 71 -16.02 3.80 -5.46
C TRP A 71 -16.78 4.11 -4.17
N ARG A 72 -16.06 4.32 -3.07
CA ARG A 72 -16.67 4.73 -1.79
C ARG A 72 -17.48 6.00 -1.95
N ASN A 73 -16.91 7.03 -2.56
CA ASN A 73 -17.59 8.30 -2.76
C ASN A 73 -18.83 8.12 -3.64
N SER A 74 -18.72 7.36 -4.73
CA SER A 74 -19.83 7.12 -5.66
C SER A 74 -20.99 6.34 -5.01
N VAL A 75 -20.68 5.32 -4.21
CA VAL A 75 -21.68 4.52 -3.50
C VAL A 75 -22.34 5.31 -2.38
N VAL A 76 -21.56 6.02 -1.57
CA VAL A 76 -22.06 6.70 -0.36
C VAL A 76 -22.72 8.04 -0.68
N ARG A 77 -22.16 8.82 -1.61
CA ARG A 77 -22.67 10.17 -1.95
C ARG A 77 -23.65 10.16 -3.11
N ASP A 78 -23.33 9.43 -4.17
CA ASP A 78 -24.08 9.51 -5.42
C ASP A 78 -25.09 8.37 -5.58
N LYS A 79 -25.06 7.37 -4.69
CA LYS A 79 -25.86 6.15 -4.75
C LYS A 79 -25.64 5.34 -6.04
N ASN A 80 -24.57 5.61 -6.77
CA ASN A 80 -24.17 4.80 -7.90
C ASN A 80 -23.39 3.58 -7.39
N ARG A 81 -23.72 2.40 -7.91
CA ARG A 81 -23.08 1.12 -7.54
C ARG A 81 -22.43 0.41 -8.71
N VAL A 82 -22.51 0.97 -9.91
CA VAL A 82 -21.93 0.36 -11.11
C VAL A 82 -20.67 1.10 -11.52
N TYR A 83 -19.59 0.34 -11.66
CA TYR A 83 -18.34 0.78 -12.27
C TYR A 83 -18.18 0.15 -13.64
N VAL A 84 -17.75 0.94 -14.63
CA VAL A 84 -17.42 0.46 -15.97
C VAL A 84 -15.91 0.51 -16.13
N SER A 85 -15.28 -0.64 -16.42
CA SER A 85 -13.84 -0.70 -16.63
C SER A 85 -13.39 -0.16 -17.98
N SER A 86 -12.09 -0.03 -18.17
CA SER A 86 -11.44 0.32 -19.44
C SER A 86 -11.78 -0.60 -20.62
N LYS A 87 -12.43 -1.75 -20.36
CA LYS A 87 -12.89 -2.72 -21.36
C LYS A 87 -14.42 -2.77 -21.47
N ASP A 88 -15.11 -1.73 -21.02
CA ASP A 88 -16.58 -1.62 -21.05
C ASP A 88 -17.30 -2.74 -20.29
N LYS A 89 -16.63 -3.33 -19.28
CA LYS A 89 -17.24 -4.34 -18.41
C LYS A 89 -17.79 -3.68 -17.17
N GLU A 90 -19.02 -4.01 -16.82
CA GLU A 90 -19.67 -3.54 -15.61
C GLU A 90 -19.29 -4.40 -14.41
N PHE A 91 -19.05 -3.72 -13.29
CA PHE A 91 -18.74 -4.31 -12.00
C PHE A 91 -19.56 -3.65 -10.89
N ASP A 92 -20.02 -4.44 -9.93
CA ASP A 92 -20.57 -3.90 -8.68
C ASP A 92 -19.45 -3.24 -7.88
N MET A 93 -19.67 -2.03 -7.38
CA MET A 93 -18.72 -1.30 -6.53
C MET A 93 -18.76 -1.85 -5.10
N SER A 94 -18.39 -3.12 -4.97
CA SER A 94 -18.48 -3.92 -3.76
C SER A 94 -17.20 -4.71 -3.53
N LEU A 95 -16.56 -4.50 -2.37
CA LEU A 95 -15.36 -5.25 -1.98
C LEU A 95 -15.66 -6.75 -1.90
N SER A 96 -16.79 -7.13 -1.32
CA SER A 96 -17.15 -8.54 -1.11
C SER A 96 -17.63 -9.23 -2.38
N ASN A 97 -18.45 -8.56 -3.19
CA ASN A 97 -19.06 -9.17 -4.38
C ASN A 97 -18.13 -9.13 -5.61
N THR A 98 -17.21 -8.16 -5.68
CA THR A 98 -16.35 -7.99 -6.85
C THR A 98 -14.90 -8.34 -6.52
N CYS A 99 -14.30 -7.69 -5.52
CA CYS A 99 -12.88 -7.88 -5.24
C CYS A 99 -12.61 -9.26 -4.62
N LEU A 100 -13.38 -9.67 -3.61
CA LEU A 100 -13.20 -10.95 -2.91
C LEU A 100 -13.74 -12.15 -3.70
N ASP A 101 -14.62 -11.92 -4.67
CA ASP A 101 -15.03 -12.97 -5.62
C ASP A 101 -13.87 -13.38 -6.56
N CYS A 102 -12.93 -12.45 -6.81
CA CYS A 102 -11.68 -12.75 -7.50
C CYS A 102 -10.52 -13.09 -6.54
N HIS A 103 -10.49 -12.52 -5.34
CA HIS A 103 -9.41 -12.67 -4.36
C HIS A 103 -9.86 -13.41 -3.10
N SER A 104 -9.22 -14.54 -2.79
CA SER A 104 -9.69 -15.55 -1.82
C SER A 104 -10.35 -14.99 -0.57
N ASN A 105 -9.63 -14.19 0.20
CA ASN A 105 -10.13 -13.51 1.39
C ASN A 105 -9.21 -12.32 1.74
N LYS A 106 -9.69 -11.44 2.62
CA LYS A 106 -8.96 -10.27 3.10
C LYS A 106 -7.59 -10.61 3.69
N ALA A 107 -7.49 -11.63 4.53
CA ALA A 107 -6.26 -11.98 5.24
C ALA A 107 -5.15 -12.45 4.29
N ASP A 108 -5.51 -13.24 3.27
CA ASP A 108 -4.56 -13.82 2.31
C ASP A 108 -4.24 -12.91 1.12
N PHE A 109 -5.02 -11.83 0.95
CA PHE A 109 -4.88 -10.89 -0.16
C PHE A 109 -4.62 -9.46 0.31
N CYS A 110 -5.64 -8.78 0.83
CA CYS A 110 -5.55 -7.36 1.22
C CYS A 110 -4.48 -7.14 2.29
N ASP A 111 -4.47 -7.96 3.35
CA ASP A 111 -3.61 -7.75 4.51
C ASP A 111 -2.13 -7.99 4.18
N LYS A 112 -1.81 -8.83 3.19
CA LYS A 112 -0.41 -9.04 2.79
C LYS A 112 0.22 -7.77 2.26
N CYS A 113 -0.47 -7.09 1.35
CA CYS A 113 0.00 -5.84 0.78
C CYS A 113 -0.03 -4.70 1.79
N HIS A 114 -1.07 -4.61 2.62
CA HIS A 114 -1.19 -3.55 3.62
C HIS A 114 -0.18 -3.68 4.76
N LYS A 115 0.09 -4.91 5.23
CA LYS A 115 1.18 -5.18 6.19
C LYS A 115 2.55 -4.88 5.58
N TYR A 116 2.77 -5.29 4.32
CA TYR A 116 4.01 -4.99 3.61
C TYR A 116 4.24 -3.48 3.45
N ALA A 117 3.19 -2.72 3.08
CA ALA A 117 3.24 -1.28 2.94
C ALA A 117 3.14 -0.53 4.29
N SER A 118 2.92 -1.25 5.39
CA SER A 118 2.70 -0.68 6.73
C SER A 118 1.58 0.38 6.75
N VAL A 119 0.46 0.07 6.09
CA VAL A 119 -0.74 0.93 6.03
C VAL A 119 -1.93 0.22 6.64
N ASP A 120 -2.75 0.97 7.38
CA ASP A 120 -4.01 0.49 7.95
C ASP A 120 -5.19 1.26 7.33
N PRO A 121 -5.84 0.72 6.28
CA PRO A 121 -6.99 1.38 5.67
C PRO A 121 -8.21 1.35 6.59
N TYR A 122 -8.83 2.51 6.77
CA TYR A 122 -10.03 2.71 7.59
C TYR A 122 -11.33 2.21 6.94
N CYS A 123 -11.29 1.66 5.72
CA CYS A 123 -12.49 1.12 5.05
C CYS A 123 -13.18 0.05 5.92
N TRP A 124 -12.40 -0.72 6.67
CA TRP A 124 -12.87 -1.80 7.54
C TRP A 124 -13.48 -1.32 8.86
N ASP A 125 -13.37 -0.03 9.18
CA ASP A 125 -14.10 0.55 10.32
C ASP A 125 -15.62 0.51 10.08
N CYS A 126 -16.02 0.61 8.81
CA CYS A 126 -17.42 0.48 8.37
C CYS A 126 -17.72 -0.85 7.68
N HIS A 127 -16.80 -1.39 6.86
CA HIS A 127 -16.97 -2.64 6.13
C HIS A 127 -16.59 -3.84 7.01
N ILE A 128 -17.36 -4.09 8.06
CA ILE A 128 -17.04 -5.08 9.09
C ILE A 128 -17.02 -6.51 8.51
N ASP A 129 -15.84 -7.16 8.55
CA ASP A 129 -15.64 -8.56 8.10
C ASP A 129 -16.16 -9.59 9.13
N LYS A 130 -16.31 -9.18 10.40
CA LYS A 130 -16.94 -9.94 11.49
C LYS A 130 -17.62 -8.96 12.46
N PRO A 131 -18.94 -9.06 12.70
CA PRO A 131 -19.64 -8.10 13.55
C PRO A 131 -18.89 -7.97 14.88
N LYS A 132 -18.58 -6.73 15.28
CA LYS A 132 -18.08 -6.44 16.63
C LYS A 132 -19.25 -6.63 17.58
N GLU A 133 -19.60 -7.88 17.86
CA GLU A 133 -20.43 -8.21 19.01
C GLU A 133 -19.59 -7.88 20.23
N ASN A 134 -20.03 -6.85 20.95
CA ASN A 134 -19.38 -6.30 22.12
C ASN A 134 -19.06 -7.43 23.12
N LYS A 135 -17.81 -7.49 23.58
CA LYS A 135 -17.50 -8.15 24.85
C LYS A 135 -17.97 -7.28 26.00
#